data_AF-A0A4C1VPR6-F1
#
_entry.id   AF-A0A4C1VPR6-F1
#
_cell.length_a   1.000
_cell.length_b   1.000
_cell.length_c   1.000
_cell.angle_alpha   90.00
_cell.angle_beta   90.00
_cell.angle_gamma   90.00
#
_symmetry.space_group_name_H-M   'P 1'
#
loop_
_entity.id
_entity.type
_entity.pdbx_description
1 polymer ?
#
loop_
_entity_poly.entity_id
_entity_poly.type
_entity_poly.pdbx_seq_one_letter_code
_entity_poly.pdbx_strand_id
1 'polypeptide(L)'
;MNPRGPGLKPKKPNGRSGLVRRYLRHTIRARHLMERVESRLPDQPVSNKTYNELCIRNICRSPIAEGVFQKVVNERNQGDNWEIDSAAIGGWHVGYPPDDRALQTMKKHQVNYNNTARQIVSEDFMTFDYIFGMDESNIKDLKKRAPKHCKAQILLFGDFDPQGDRIIRDPYYDSDSKGFEKCYEQSLRCSEGFLEHLAKQV
;
A
#
# COMPACT_ATOMS: atom_id res chain seq x y z
N MET A 1 -7.22 -89.93 -19.82
CA MET A 1 -7.50 -89.44 -18.45
C MET A 1 -8.71 -88.51 -18.56
N ASN A 2 -9.80 -88.88 -17.90
CA ASN A 2 -11.19 -88.53 -18.25
C ASN A 2 -11.88 -87.79 -17.07
N PRO A 3 -13.14 -87.32 -17.14
CA PRO A 3 -13.57 -85.93 -17.38
C PRO A 3 -14.52 -85.42 -16.25
N ARG A 4 -15.44 -84.49 -16.60
CA ARG A 4 -16.67 -84.01 -15.89
C ARG A 4 -16.48 -82.66 -15.19
N GLY A 5 -17.33 -81.65 -15.34
CA GLY A 5 -18.65 -81.53 -15.97
C GLY A 5 -19.30 -80.20 -15.54
N PRO A 6 -20.44 -79.79 -16.11
CA PRO A 6 -20.91 -78.40 -16.16
C PRO A 6 -22.03 -78.04 -15.14
N GLY A 7 -22.19 -76.72 -14.91
CA GLY A 7 -23.48 -76.02 -14.79
C GLY A 7 -24.30 -76.11 -13.49
N LEU A 8 -24.77 -74.95 -12.99
CA LEU A 8 -26.13 -74.67 -12.47
C LEU A 8 -26.23 -73.21 -11.92
N LYS A 9 -27.13 -72.39 -12.50
CA LYS A 9 -27.80 -71.22 -11.84
C LYS A 9 -29.04 -71.75 -11.07
N PRO A 10 -29.92 -70.98 -10.35
CA PRO A 10 -30.06 -69.54 -10.04
C PRO A 10 -30.33 -69.28 -8.51
N LYS A 11 -30.54 -68.09 -7.94
CA LYS A 11 -31.80 -67.28 -7.88
C LYS A 11 -31.58 -66.02 -7.01
N LYS A 12 -32.20 -64.90 -7.41
CA LYS A 12 -32.46 -63.73 -6.53
C LYS A 12 -33.61 -64.06 -5.56
N PRO A 13 -33.74 -63.29 -4.46
CA PRO A 13 -35.03 -62.65 -4.24
C PRO A 13 -34.93 -61.13 -3.99
N ASN A 14 -35.82 -60.43 -4.68
CA ASN A 14 -36.36 -59.12 -4.34
C ASN A 14 -37.15 -59.16 -3.01
N GLY A 15 -37.26 -58.02 -2.33
CA GLY A 15 -38.32 -57.76 -1.36
C GLY A 15 -37.93 -56.66 -0.37
N ARG A 16 -38.21 -55.39 -0.66
CA ARG A 16 -39.44 -54.63 -0.34
C ARG A 16 -39.50 -54.10 1.10
N SER A 17 -39.63 -52.77 1.17
CA SER A 17 -40.61 -52.03 1.99
C SER A 17 -40.39 -51.94 3.50
N GLY A 18 -40.26 -50.71 4.01
CA GLY A 18 -40.40 -50.41 5.44
C GLY A 18 -40.19 -48.93 5.77
N LEU A 19 -41.20 -48.11 5.48
CA LEU A 19 -41.26 -46.70 5.87
C LEU A 19 -41.61 -46.62 7.37
N VAL A 20 -40.73 -46.10 8.23
CA VAL A 20 -41.12 -45.70 9.60
C VAL A 20 -40.47 -44.38 9.97
N ARG A 21 -41.28 -43.32 9.93
CA ARG A 21 -41.02 -42.06 10.64
C ARG A 21 -41.17 -42.30 12.15
N ARG A 22 -40.43 -41.47 12.89
CA ARG A 22 -40.79 -40.82 14.17
C ARG A 22 -40.18 -41.45 15.42
N TYR A 23 -39.08 -40.86 15.89
CA TYR A 23 -38.97 -40.46 17.30
C TYR A 23 -38.36 -39.06 17.41
N LEU A 24 -39.20 -38.15 17.91
CA LEU A 24 -38.85 -36.87 18.50
C LEU A 24 -38.26 -37.10 19.89
N ARG A 25 -37.48 -36.10 20.33
CA ARG A 25 -36.88 -35.88 21.66
C ARG A 25 -35.48 -36.45 21.79
N HIS A 26 -34.49 -35.61 21.48
CA HIS A 26 -33.43 -35.27 22.42
C HIS A 26 -33.07 -33.79 22.23
N THR A 27 -33.06 -33.07 23.35
CA THR A 27 -32.32 -31.82 23.62
C THR A 27 -32.71 -30.53 22.89
N ILE A 28 -33.66 -29.84 23.55
CA ILE A 28 -33.59 -28.42 23.89
C ILE A 28 -32.13 -28.04 24.27
N ARG A 29 -31.27 -27.70 23.29
CA ARG A 29 -29.99 -27.00 23.52
C ARG A 29 -29.28 -26.47 22.26
N ALA A 30 -30.03 -26.03 21.24
CA ALA A 30 -29.43 -25.36 20.07
C ALA A 30 -30.12 -24.04 19.69
N ARG A 31 -30.89 -23.46 20.61
CA ARG A 31 -31.43 -22.09 20.47
C ARG A 31 -30.52 -21.03 21.11
N HIS A 32 -29.37 -21.44 21.65
CA HIS A 32 -28.36 -20.58 22.28
C HIS A 32 -27.04 -20.52 21.49
N LEU A 33 -27.11 -20.82 20.20
CA LEU A 33 -26.01 -20.66 19.25
C LEU A 33 -26.47 -19.86 18.01
N MET A 34 -27.60 -19.16 18.11
CA MET A 34 -27.96 -18.06 17.22
C MET A 34 -27.21 -16.75 17.56
N GLU A 35 -26.41 -16.73 18.63
CA GLU A 35 -25.48 -15.62 18.97
C GLU A 35 -24.02 -15.93 18.61
N ARG A 36 -23.79 -16.95 17.78
CA ARG A 36 -22.45 -17.30 17.27
C ARG A 36 -22.44 -17.51 15.76
N VAL A 37 -23.37 -16.85 15.07
CA VAL A 37 -23.47 -16.74 13.60
C VAL A 37 -23.13 -15.32 13.13
N GLU A 38 -22.54 -14.48 13.98
CA GLU A 38 -21.50 -13.54 13.52
C GLU A 38 -20.19 -14.30 13.33
N SER A 39 -20.26 -15.34 12.48
CA SER A 39 -19.09 -15.90 11.86
C SER A 39 -18.54 -14.82 10.95
N ARG A 40 -17.62 -14.03 11.51
CA ARG A 40 -16.45 -13.45 10.86
C ARG A 40 -16.61 -13.48 9.35
N LEU A 41 -17.19 -12.41 8.81
CA LEU A 41 -16.71 -11.91 7.55
C LEU A 41 -15.18 -11.91 7.69
N PRO A 42 -14.42 -12.49 6.75
CA PRO A 42 -12.97 -12.41 6.84
C PRO A 42 -12.65 -10.93 7.02
N ASP A 43 -11.84 -10.61 8.03
CA ASP A 43 -11.09 -9.36 8.04
C ASP A 43 -10.52 -9.24 6.63
N GLN A 44 -11.14 -8.39 5.82
CA GLN A 44 -10.46 -7.87 4.67
C GLN A 44 -9.24 -7.22 5.31
N PRO A 45 -8.01 -7.59 4.98
CA PRO A 45 -6.92 -6.70 5.29
C PRO A 45 -7.33 -5.41 4.58
N VAL A 46 -7.76 -4.41 5.36
CA VAL A 46 -7.77 -3.04 4.91
C VAL A 46 -6.31 -2.78 4.65
N SER A 47 -5.92 -3.06 3.40
CA SER A 47 -4.62 -2.70 2.91
C SER A 47 -4.64 -1.19 3.00
N ASN A 48 -3.98 -0.63 4.00
CA ASN A 48 -3.78 0.81 4.14
C ASN A 48 -2.79 1.28 3.06
N LYS A 49 -3.02 0.85 1.81
CA LYS A 49 -2.16 1.11 0.68
C LYS A 49 -2.17 2.60 0.46
N THR A 50 -1.03 3.24 0.68
CA THR A 50 -0.86 4.60 0.19
C THR A 50 0.61 4.89 0.00
N TYR A 51 0.94 5.74 -0.98
CA TYR A 51 2.06 6.69 -0.95
C TYR A 51 2.01 7.70 -2.13
N ASN A 52 3.02 8.58 -2.18
CA ASN A 52 3.05 10.02 -2.34
C ASN A 52 4.30 10.54 -3.11
N GLU A 53 4.34 11.86 -3.30
CA GLU A 53 5.53 12.69 -3.49
C GLU A 53 6.07 12.88 -4.91
N LEU A 54 5.67 14.02 -5.46
CA LEU A 54 6.08 14.54 -6.75
C LEU A 54 7.03 15.71 -6.63
N CYS A 55 8.18 15.55 -7.27
CA CYS A 55 9.10 16.63 -7.60
C CYS A 55 8.98 16.92 -9.11
N ILE A 56 9.32 18.12 -9.56
CA ILE A 56 9.30 18.47 -11.00
C ILE A 56 10.10 17.47 -11.85
N ARG A 57 11.21 16.95 -11.31
CA ARG A 57 12.21 16.15 -12.01
C ARG A 57 12.43 14.71 -11.48
N ASN A 58 11.88 14.37 -10.31
CA ASN A 58 12.05 13.06 -9.66
C ASN A 58 13.49 12.55 -9.48
N ILE A 59 14.45 13.48 -9.29
CA ILE A 59 15.86 13.12 -9.05
C ILE A 59 16.44 13.69 -7.76
N CYS A 60 15.79 14.65 -7.09
CA CYS A 60 16.33 15.26 -5.87
C CYS A 60 15.40 15.06 -4.67
N ARG A 61 14.34 15.87 -4.58
CA ARG A 61 13.46 15.93 -3.40
C ARG A 61 12.61 14.68 -3.21
N SER A 62 11.90 14.26 -4.26
CA SER A 62 10.96 13.14 -4.14
C SER A 62 11.64 11.78 -3.94
N PRO A 63 12.80 11.46 -4.54
CA PRO A 63 13.52 10.24 -4.15
C PRO A 63 13.97 10.24 -2.68
N ILE A 64 14.44 11.38 -2.17
CA ILE A 64 14.82 11.51 -0.75
C ILE A 64 13.61 11.22 0.13
N ALA A 65 12.50 11.86 -0.17
CA ALA A 65 11.32 11.78 0.66
C ALA A 65 10.69 10.36 0.61
N GLU A 66 10.73 9.68 -0.53
CA GLU A 66 10.38 8.26 -0.70
C GLU A 66 11.25 7.32 0.14
N GLY A 67 12.57 7.42 -0.01
CA GLY A 67 13.49 6.59 0.77
C GLY A 67 13.35 6.83 2.27
N VAL A 68 13.17 8.09 2.67
CA VAL A 68 12.99 8.47 4.08
C VAL A 68 11.68 7.94 4.63
N PHE A 69 10.56 8.13 3.93
CA PHE A 69 9.26 7.66 4.38
C PHE A 69 9.23 6.13 4.49
N GLN A 70 9.78 5.42 3.49
CA GLN A 70 9.94 3.97 3.53
C GLN A 70 10.74 3.51 4.75
N LYS A 71 11.85 4.18 5.05
CA LYS A 71 12.66 3.89 6.24
C LYS A 71 11.84 4.08 7.52
N VAL A 72 11.15 5.21 7.66
CA VAL A 72 10.35 5.53 8.86
C VAL A 72 9.25 4.49 9.10
N VAL A 73 8.49 4.11 8.07
CA VAL A 73 7.43 3.08 8.24
C VAL A 73 8.01 1.70 8.55
N ASN A 74 9.18 1.37 8.00
CA ASN A 74 9.87 0.11 8.29
C ASN A 74 10.37 0.07 9.75
N GLU A 75 10.96 1.17 10.24
CA GLU A 75 11.41 1.30 11.63
C GLU A 75 10.24 1.20 12.63
N ARG A 76 9.02 1.55 12.19
CA ARG A 76 7.77 1.39 12.97
C ARG A 76 7.10 0.03 12.80
N ASN A 77 7.71 -0.91 12.06
CA ASN A 77 7.12 -2.21 11.70
C ASN A 77 5.77 -2.09 10.96
N GLN A 78 5.60 -1.02 10.19
CA GLN A 78 4.41 -0.74 9.40
C GLN A 78 4.64 -0.91 7.90
N GLY A 79 5.86 -1.22 7.46
CA GLY A 79 6.25 -1.28 6.03
C GLY A 79 5.27 -2.04 5.13
N ASP A 80 4.79 -3.21 5.58
CA ASP A 80 3.85 -4.05 4.81
C ASP A 80 2.47 -3.42 4.61
N ASN A 81 2.14 -2.38 5.38
CA ASN A 81 0.89 -1.63 5.23
C ASN A 81 0.98 -0.56 4.17
N TRP A 82 2.19 -0.21 3.68
CA TRP A 82 2.42 0.93 2.80
C TRP A 82 2.89 0.48 1.42
N GLU A 83 2.45 1.19 0.39
CA GLU A 83 2.92 1.00 -0.99
C GLU A 83 3.56 2.31 -1.44
N ILE A 84 4.90 2.35 -1.49
CA ILE A 84 5.72 3.58 -1.57
C ILE A 84 6.47 3.70 -2.90
N ASP A 85 6.40 4.86 -3.53
CA ASP A 85 6.86 5.20 -4.88
C ASP A 85 6.85 6.73 -5.15
N SER A 86 7.82 7.28 -5.88
CA SER A 86 7.83 8.70 -6.24
C SER A 86 7.86 8.95 -7.74
N ALA A 87 7.34 10.09 -8.17
CA ALA A 87 7.24 10.41 -9.60
C ALA A 87 7.59 11.87 -9.92
N ALA A 88 7.78 12.13 -11.21
CA ALA A 88 8.05 13.45 -11.75
C ALA A 88 6.80 14.08 -12.35
N ILE A 89 6.67 15.40 -12.20
CA ILE A 89 5.71 16.15 -13.02
C ILE A 89 6.22 16.12 -14.47
N GLY A 90 7.46 16.52 -14.72
CA GLY A 90 8.05 16.41 -16.05
C GLY A 90 8.48 14.99 -16.44
N GLY A 91 8.77 14.77 -17.73
CA GLY A 91 9.35 13.51 -18.22
C GLY A 91 10.87 13.54 -18.42
N TRP A 92 11.55 14.65 -18.09
CA TRP A 92 12.92 14.92 -18.54
C TRP A 92 13.98 13.91 -18.06
N HIS A 93 13.75 13.27 -16.92
CA HIS A 93 14.71 12.35 -16.30
C HIS A 93 14.21 10.92 -16.21
N VAL A 94 13.13 10.56 -16.93
CA VAL A 94 12.60 9.19 -16.86
C VAL A 94 13.68 8.15 -17.19
N GLY A 95 13.83 7.14 -16.32
CA GLY A 95 14.83 6.08 -16.40
C GLY A 95 16.20 6.42 -15.81
N TYR A 96 16.44 7.68 -15.40
CA TYR A 96 17.71 8.05 -14.75
C TYR A 96 17.66 7.79 -13.24
N PRO A 97 18.80 7.47 -12.61
CA PRO A 97 18.88 7.43 -11.15
C PRO A 97 18.69 8.84 -10.56
N PRO A 98 18.40 8.94 -9.24
CA PRO A 98 18.44 10.21 -8.53
C PRO A 98 19.82 10.89 -8.64
N ASP A 99 19.83 12.20 -8.39
CA ASP A 99 21.04 13.01 -8.29
C ASP A 99 22.03 12.39 -7.29
N ASP A 100 23.30 12.29 -7.67
CA ASP A 100 24.32 11.67 -6.84
C ASP A 100 24.37 12.28 -5.43
N ARG A 101 24.13 13.59 -5.28
CA ARG A 101 24.11 14.24 -3.96
C ARG A 101 22.94 13.76 -3.11
N ALA A 102 21.78 13.52 -3.72
CA ALA A 102 20.62 12.92 -3.04
C ALA A 102 20.95 11.49 -2.60
N LEU A 103 21.55 10.68 -3.49
CA LEU A 103 21.97 9.31 -3.17
C LEU A 103 23.02 9.28 -2.04
N GLN A 104 24.01 10.18 -2.07
CA GLN A 104 25.02 10.26 -1.00
C GLN A 104 24.41 10.71 0.33
N THR A 105 23.49 11.69 0.32
CA THR A 105 22.77 12.09 1.53
C THR A 105 21.95 10.93 2.09
N MET A 106 21.17 10.23 1.26
CA MET A 106 20.41 9.04 1.70
C MET A 106 21.33 7.95 2.26
N LYS A 107 22.44 7.65 1.57
CA LYS A 107 23.44 6.67 2.01
C LYS A 107 24.05 7.03 3.37
N LYS A 108 24.40 8.31 3.59
CA LYS A 108 24.91 8.81 4.88
C LYS A 108 23.94 8.50 6.03
N HIS A 109 22.64 8.55 5.74
CA HIS A 109 21.56 8.27 6.69
C HIS A 109 21.03 6.84 6.64
N GLN A 110 21.74 5.92 5.99
CA GLN A 110 21.36 4.49 5.89
C GLN A 110 19.99 4.28 5.23
N VAL A 111 19.59 5.19 4.34
CA VAL A 111 18.42 5.03 3.47
C VAL A 111 18.87 4.33 2.19
N ASN A 112 18.41 3.09 2.01
CA ASN A 112 18.63 2.34 0.76
C ASN A 112 17.63 2.82 -0.29
N TYR A 113 18.14 3.17 -1.47
CA TYR A 113 17.30 3.65 -2.57
C TYR A 113 17.88 3.19 -3.91
N ASN A 114 17.05 2.53 -4.72
CA ASN A 114 17.44 1.96 -6.02
C ASN A 114 16.43 2.25 -7.14
N ASN A 115 15.39 3.05 -6.87
CA ASN A 115 14.41 3.41 -7.87
C ASN A 115 14.99 4.42 -8.87
N THR A 116 14.38 4.45 -10.05
CA THR A 116 14.74 5.35 -11.13
C THR A 116 13.59 6.28 -11.42
N ALA A 117 13.91 7.45 -11.95
CA ALA A 117 12.90 8.46 -12.14
C ALA A 117 11.81 7.98 -13.11
N ARG A 118 10.54 8.23 -12.75
CA ARG A 118 9.39 7.99 -13.63
C ARG A 118 8.50 9.23 -13.69
N GLN A 119 7.63 9.30 -14.68
CA GLN A 119 6.64 10.37 -14.76
C GLN A 119 5.34 9.95 -14.09
N ILE A 120 4.64 10.90 -13.46
CA ILE A 120 3.27 10.66 -12.99
C ILE A 120 2.33 10.43 -14.17
N VAL A 121 1.46 9.43 -14.03
CA VAL A 121 0.42 9.08 -14.99
C VAL A 121 -0.97 9.25 -14.37
N SER A 122 -2.02 9.23 -15.19
CA SER A 122 -3.39 9.44 -14.70
C SER A 122 -3.84 8.36 -13.71
N GLU A 123 -3.33 7.14 -13.86
CA GLU A 123 -3.60 5.99 -13.00
C GLU A 123 -3.09 6.21 -11.56
N ASP A 124 -2.01 6.97 -11.38
CA ASP A 124 -1.47 7.28 -10.04
C ASP A 124 -2.53 8.02 -9.20
N PHE A 125 -3.25 8.99 -9.79
CA PHE A 125 -4.32 9.75 -9.12
C PHE A 125 -5.55 8.90 -8.74
N MET A 126 -5.70 7.74 -9.35
CA MET A 126 -6.82 6.81 -9.10
C MET A 126 -6.42 5.68 -8.14
N THR A 127 -5.13 5.38 -8.05
CA THR A 127 -4.61 4.26 -7.27
C THR A 127 -4.23 4.71 -5.86
N PHE A 128 -3.48 5.80 -5.75
CA PHE A 128 -2.99 6.32 -4.47
C PHE A 128 -4.05 7.12 -3.71
N ASP A 129 -4.02 7.06 -2.37
CA ASP A 129 -4.91 7.83 -1.50
C ASP A 129 -4.36 9.23 -1.20
N TYR A 130 -3.05 9.43 -1.24
CA TYR A 130 -2.38 10.71 -1.02
C TYR A 130 -1.35 10.93 -2.14
N ILE A 131 -1.26 12.16 -2.65
CA ILE A 131 -0.16 12.60 -3.52
C ILE A 131 0.38 13.91 -2.96
N PHE A 132 1.60 13.90 -2.43
CA PHE A 132 2.22 15.14 -1.98
C PHE A 132 2.98 15.90 -3.08
N GLY A 133 2.90 17.22 -3.02
CA GLY A 133 3.86 18.12 -3.66
C GLY A 133 4.91 18.60 -2.66
N MET A 134 6.10 18.94 -3.15
CA MET A 134 7.19 19.49 -2.32
C MET A 134 7.12 21.00 -2.14
N ASP A 135 6.46 21.69 -3.07
CA ASP A 135 6.23 23.12 -3.07
C ASP A 135 4.90 23.48 -3.74
N GLU A 136 4.48 24.74 -3.61
CA GLU A 136 3.21 25.23 -4.16
C GLU A 136 3.13 25.11 -5.71
N SER A 137 4.27 25.14 -6.41
CA SER A 137 4.28 24.95 -7.86
C SER A 137 3.91 23.51 -8.22
N ASN A 138 4.39 22.54 -7.42
CA ASN A 138 4.05 21.14 -7.60
C ASN A 138 2.55 20.93 -7.38
N ILE A 139 1.98 21.50 -6.32
CA ILE A 139 0.54 21.44 -6.05
C ILE A 139 -0.27 21.99 -7.22
N LYS A 140 0.11 23.17 -7.72
CA LYS A 140 -0.56 23.80 -8.85
C LYS A 140 -0.56 22.89 -10.07
N ASP A 141 0.56 22.25 -10.38
CA ASP A 141 0.68 21.41 -11.57
C ASP A 141 0.04 20.02 -11.39
N LEU A 142 0.07 19.46 -10.18
CA LEU A 142 -0.66 18.25 -9.81
C LEU A 142 -2.16 18.45 -9.98
N LYS A 143 -2.71 19.56 -9.44
CA LYS A 143 -4.14 19.88 -9.56
C LYS A 143 -4.59 20.09 -11.01
N LYS A 144 -3.72 20.60 -11.89
CA LYS A 144 -4.03 20.73 -13.32
C LYS A 144 -4.09 19.37 -14.04
N ARG A 145 -3.32 18.39 -13.57
CA ARG A 145 -3.20 17.07 -14.19
C ARG A 145 -4.16 16.05 -13.61
N ALA A 146 -4.62 16.29 -12.38
CA ALA A 146 -5.56 15.43 -11.71
C ALA A 146 -6.83 15.25 -12.57
N PRO A 147 -7.28 14.00 -12.79
CA PRO A 147 -8.55 13.76 -13.46
C PRO A 147 -9.70 14.27 -12.60
N LYS A 148 -10.85 14.53 -13.22
CA LYS A 148 -12.05 15.07 -12.54
C LYS A 148 -12.52 14.21 -11.35
N HIS A 149 -12.29 12.90 -11.41
CA HIS A 149 -12.66 11.93 -10.37
C HIS A 149 -11.43 11.35 -9.66
N CYS A 150 -10.47 12.21 -9.30
CA CYS A 150 -9.29 11.85 -8.54
C CYS A 150 -9.65 11.22 -7.19
N LYS A 151 -9.10 10.04 -6.90
CA LYS A 151 -9.16 9.40 -5.58
C LYS A 151 -8.18 10.08 -4.62
N ALA A 152 -6.97 10.36 -5.12
CA ALA A 152 -5.88 10.89 -4.32
C ALA A 152 -6.18 12.28 -3.73
N GLN A 153 -5.84 12.47 -2.47
CA GLN A 153 -5.77 13.79 -1.83
C GLN A 153 -4.43 14.45 -2.18
N ILE A 154 -4.48 15.60 -2.84
CA ILE A 154 -3.28 16.36 -3.22
C ILE A 154 -2.94 17.37 -2.13
N LEU A 155 -1.83 17.15 -1.44
CA LEU A 155 -1.43 17.85 -0.22
C LEU A 155 0.04 18.32 -0.31
N LEU A 156 0.49 19.29 0.49
CA LEU A 156 1.92 19.58 0.61
C LEU A 156 2.55 18.65 1.63
N PHE A 157 3.71 18.10 1.34
CA PHE A 157 4.37 17.24 2.32
C PHE A 157 4.80 18.03 3.57
N GLY A 158 5.28 19.26 3.35
CA GLY A 158 5.65 20.17 4.43
C GLY A 158 4.49 20.62 5.34
N ASP A 159 3.22 20.39 4.96
CA ASP A 159 2.10 20.64 5.87
C ASP A 159 2.16 19.73 7.12
N PHE A 160 2.95 18.65 7.07
CA PHE A 160 3.16 17.72 8.17
C PHE A 160 4.46 17.96 8.94
N ASP A 161 5.22 19.02 8.65
CA ASP A 161 6.38 19.39 9.47
C ASP A 161 5.92 19.98 10.81
N PRO A 162 6.23 19.36 11.97
CA PRO A 162 5.92 19.93 13.28
C PRO A 162 6.61 21.28 13.54
N GLN A 163 7.65 21.64 12.78
CA GLN A 163 8.30 22.96 12.85
C GLN A 163 7.56 24.03 12.02
N GLY A 164 6.56 23.66 11.24
CA GLY A 164 5.77 24.57 10.42
C GLY A 164 6.43 25.01 9.11
N ASP A 165 7.55 24.39 8.71
CA ASP A 165 8.16 24.65 7.41
C ASP A 165 7.42 23.89 6.30
N ARG A 166 6.54 24.62 5.61
CA ARG A 166 5.63 24.04 4.59
C ARG A 166 6.31 23.69 3.27
N ILE A 167 7.49 24.26 2.98
CA ILE A 167 8.09 24.17 1.63
C ILE A 167 9.41 23.43 1.69
N ILE A 168 9.48 22.29 0.99
CA ILE A 168 10.73 21.56 0.78
C ILE A 168 11.43 22.19 -0.43
N ARG A 169 12.33 23.13 -0.12
CA ARG A 169 13.12 23.89 -1.11
C ARG A 169 13.87 22.96 -2.07
N ASP A 170 13.83 23.27 -3.37
CA ASP A 170 14.62 22.57 -4.39
C ASP A 170 16.13 22.80 -4.20
N PRO A 171 16.94 21.75 -3.91
CA PRO A 171 18.39 21.88 -3.74
C PRO A 171 19.16 21.72 -5.07
N TYR A 172 18.49 21.52 -6.21
CA TYR A 172 19.14 21.12 -7.46
C TYR A 172 20.28 22.05 -7.91
N TYR A 173 20.09 23.36 -7.75
CA TYR A 173 21.07 24.39 -8.14
C TYR A 173 22.11 24.70 -7.07
N ASP A 174 22.12 23.97 -5.95
CA ASP A 174 23.15 24.15 -4.93
C ASP A 174 24.51 23.71 -5.44
N SER A 175 25.56 24.40 -5.01
CA SER A 175 26.94 24.00 -5.29
C SER A 175 27.44 22.90 -4.35
N ASP A 176 26.77 22.68 -3.22
CA ASP A 176 27.12 21.68 -2.21
C ASP A 176 25.91 20.82 -1.79
N SER A 177 26.13 19.86 -0.88
CA SER A 177 25.08 18.93 -0.43
C SER A 177 24.25 19.44 0.76
N LYS A 178 24.43 20.69 1.22
CA LYS A 178 23.71 21.17 2.42
C LYS A 178 22.21 21.27 2.20
N GLY A 179 21.77 21.67 1.00
CA GLY A 179 20.34 21.69 0.68
C GLY A 179 19.72 20.30 0.63
N PHE A 180 20.49 19.29 0.19
CA PHE A 180 20.07 17.89 0.19
C PHE A 180 19.93 17.36 1.62
N GLU A 181 20.86 17.71 2.52
CA GLU A 181 20.75 17.38 3.95
C GLU A 181 19.50 18.00 4.58
N LYS A 182 19.24 19.29 4.32
CA LYS A 182 18.02 19.96 4.80
C LYS A 182 16.75 19.31 4.25
N CYS A 183 16.76 18.94 2.97
CA CYS A 183 15.65 18.20 2.34
C CYS A 183 15.41 16.87 3.06
N TYR A 184 16.47 16.12 3.39
CA TYR A 184 16.37 14.88 4.16
C TYR A 184 15.78 15.14 5.56
N GLU A 185 16.32 16.09 6.31
CA GLU A 185 15.87 16.40 7.67
C GLU A 185 14.39 16.82 7.69
N GLN A 186 13.97 17.66 6.74
CA GLN A 186 12.57 18.08 6.61
C GLN A 186 11.69 16.91 6.20
N SER A 187 12.13 16.09 5.24
CA SER A 187 11.37 14.88 4.82
C SER A 187 11.19 13.90 5.98
N LEU A 188 12.18 13.76 6.86
CA LEU A 188 12.09 12.92 8.05
C LEU A 188 11.01 13.44 9.01
N ARG A 189 11.06 14.74 9.34
CA ARG A 189 10.04 15.36 10.21
C ARG A 189 8.64 15.28 9.63
N CYS A 190 8.49 15.53 8.32
CA CYS A 190 7.20 15.44 7.63
C CYS A 190 6.68 14.00 7.61
N SER A 191 7.56 13.01 7.41
CA SER A 191 7.21 11.59 7.43
C SER A 191 6.62 11.19 8.79
N GLU A 192 7.30 11.57 9.87
CA GLU A 192 6.86 11.29 11.23
C GLU A 192 5.55 12.01 11.56
N GLY A 193 5.47 13.30 11.23
CA GLY A 193 4.28 14.13 11.47
C GLY A 193 3.06 13.66 10.68
N PHE A 194 3.25 13.16 9.45
CA PHE A 194 2.16 12.59 8.66
C PHE A 194 1.61 11.31 9.28
N LEU A 195 2.49 10.40 9.73
CA LEU A 195 2.06 9.18 10.43
C LEU A 195 1.33 9.49 11.74
N GLU A 196 1.78 10.51 12.49
CA GLU A 196 1.08 10.98 13.69
C GLU A 196 -0.27 11.61 13.37
N HIS A 197 -0.37 12.35 12.27
CA HIS A 197 -1.62 12.92 11.80
C HIS A 197 -2.65 11.83 11.50
N LEU A 198 -2.26 10.77 10.80
CA LEU A 198 -3.13 9.63 10.51
C LEU A 198 -3.56 8.88 11.77
N ALA A 199 -2.63 8.68 12.71
CA ALA A 199 -2.94 7.99 13.97
C ALA A 199 -3.99 8.72 14.84
N LYS A 200 -4.19 10.03 14.64
CA LYS A 200 -5.22 10.84 15.34
C LYS A 200 -6.59 10.80 14.66
N GLN A 201 -6.68 10.28 13.45
CA GLN A 201 -7.94 10.17 12.70
C GLN A 201 -8.67 8.84 12.91
N VAL A 202 -8.00 7.86 13.53
CA VAL A 202 -8.54 6.54 13.89
C VAL A 202 -9.07 6.58 15.31
#